data_AF-A0A7R6SWA3-F1
#
_entry.id   AF-A0A7R6SWA3-F1
#
_cell.length_a   1.000
_cell.length_b   1.000
_cell.length_c   1.000
_cell.angle_alpha   90.00
_cell.angle_beta   90.00
_cell.angle_gamma   90.00
#
_symmetry.space_group_name_H-M   'P 1'
#
loop_
_entity.id
_entity.type
_entity.pdbx_description
1 polymer ?
#
loop_
_entity_poly.entity_id
_entity_poly.type
_entity_poly.pdbx_seq_one_letter_code
_entity_poly.pdbx_strand_id
1 'polypeptide(L)'
;MDICEIIIKGIVTFCVTAGAAKVGIYFFFKQKEYELVKDRYLNGSIDLLLSELESGLSITSHNFCRALNIIKAYRDQGDNFNLDELNKGFMEIKPPQFHQVANHRLQLLSGSDIFWSTYQLALSYISNANGMLTAEIIDVIRMKETTDRIRLDRDALIEPMFQEARNQHELGFKYSKMIHQFQIIADLLERNEMSFKKIEYFRTKPEVIQVINMLQKDFSDELIDLEKAA
;
A
#
# COMPACT_ATOMS: atom_id res chain seq x y z
N MET A 1 -28.02 57.51 37.64
CA MET A 1 -27.64 57.20 36.24
C MET A 1 -26.86 55.88 36.16
N ASP A 2 -26.31 55.40 37.28
CA ASP A 2 -25.42 54.25 37.37
C ASP A 2 -26.08 52.87 37.19
N ILE A 3 -27.35 52.70 37.58
CA ILE A 3 -28.04 51.40 37.47
C ILE A 3 -28.25 51.00 36.00
N CYS A 4 -28.65 51.94 35.14
CA CYS A 4 -28.81 51.67 33.71
C CYS A 4 -27.49 51.30 33.04
N GLU A 5 -26.39 51.95 33.43
CA GLU A 5 -25.06 51.67 32.89
C GLU A 5 -24.56 50.27 33.29
N ILE A 6 -24.80 49.86 34.54
CA ILE A 6 -24.47 48.52 35.03
C ILE A 6 -25.27 47.44 34.29
N ILE A 7 -26.57 47.66 34.08
CA ILE A 7 -27.42 46.70 33.35
C ILE A 7 -26.97 46.57 31.89
N ILE A 8 -26.67 47.70 31.22
CA ILE A 8 -26.18 47.69 29.84
C ILE A 8 -24.85 46.94 29.74
N LYS A 9 -23.90 47.21 30.65
CA LYS A 9 -22.61 46.48 30.69
C LYS A 9 -22.82 44.98 30.91
N GLY A 10 -23.70 44.59 31.83
CA GLY A 10 -24.03 43.19 32.08
C GLY A 10 -24.61 42.47 30.87
N ILE A 11 -25.54 43.11 30.15
CA ILE A 11 -26.11 42.56 28.90
C ILE A 11 -25.04 42.41 27.82
N VAL A 12 -24.19 43.44 27.63
CA VAL A 12 -23.10 43.38 26.65
C VAL A 12 -22.12 42.27 26.99
N THR A 13 -21.69 42.16 28.25
CA THR A 13 -20.80 41.08 28.71
C THR A 13 -21.42 39.71 28.47
N PHE A 14 -22.70 39.53 28.83
CA PHE A 14 -23.41 38.27 28.58
C PHE A 14 -23.47 37.93 27.07
N CYS A 15 -23.82 38.90 26.21
CA CYS A 15 -23.85 38.71 24.76
C CYS A 15 -22.48 38.36 24.18
N VAL A 16 -21.41 39.01 24.65
CA VAL A 16 -20.03 38.72 24.22
C VAL A 16 -19.62 37.32 24.67
N THR A 17 -19.88 36.95 25.93
CA THR A 17 -19.55 35.61 26.45
C THR A 17 -20.35 34.52 25.74
N ALA A 18 -21.65 34.72 25.53
CA ALA A 18 -22.50 33.79 24.80
C ALA A 18 -22.06 33.66 23.33
N GLY A 19 -21.68 34.77 22.68
CA GLY A 19 -21.13 34.79 21.34
C GLY A 19 -19.81 34.01 21.25
N ALA A 20 -18.88 34.27 22.16
CA ALA A 20 -17.60 33.57 22.25
C ALA A 20 -17.80 32.06 22.50
N ALA A 21 -18.72 31.68 23.39
CA ALA A 21 -19.05 30.28 23.64
C ALA A 21 -19.62 29.58 22.39
N LYS A 22 -20.53 30.24 21.66
CA LYS A 22 -21.10 29.70 20.42
C LYS A 22 -20.05 29.51 19.34
N VAL A 23 -19.13 30.47 19.19
CA VAL A 23 -18.00 30.38 18.25
C VAL A 23 -17.05 29.26 18.66
N GLY A 24 -16.72 29.14 19.94
CA GLY A 24 -15.88 28.05 20.46
C GLY A 24 -16.47 26.67 20.20
N ILE A 25 -17.77 26.49 20.46
CA ILE A 25 -18.49 25.24 20.17
C ILE A 25 -18.46 24.91 18.67
N TYR A 26 -18.66 25.90 17.81
CA TYR A 26 -18.61 25.72 16.36
C TYR A 26 -17.23 25.23 15.89
N PHE A 27 -16.15 25.89 16.32
CA PHE A 27 -14.78 25.49 15.97
C PHE A 27 -14.44 24.10 16.53
N PHE A 28 -14.86 23.79 17.76
CA PHE A 28 -14.68 22.47 18.36
C PHE A 28 -15.31 21.37 17.52
N PHE A 29 -16.58 21.51 17.11
CA PHE A 29 -17.24 20.51 16.28
C PHE A 29 -16.64 20.40 14.87
N LYS A 30 -16.24 21.53 14.27
CA LYS A 30 -15.56 21.53 12.97
C LYS A 30 -14.23 20.78 13.03
N GLN A 31 -13.43 21.01 14.08
CA GLN A 31 -12.17 20.29 14.28
C GLN A 31 -12.42 18.80 14.52
N LYS A 32 -13.40 18.45 15.36
CA LYS A 32 -13.75 17.05 15.62
C LYS A 32 -14.22 16.32 14.37
N GLU A 33 -14.99 16.98 13.51
CA GLU A 33 -15.39 16.42 12.22
C GLU A 33 -14.18 16.16 11.32
N TYR A 34 -13.27 17.11 11.21
CA TYR A 34 -12.04 16.95 10.43
C TYR A 34 -11.17 15.78 10.94
N GLU A 35 -10.95 15.69 12.26
CA GLU A 35 -10.22 14.58 12.89
C GLU A 35 -10.87 13.24 12.57
N LEU A 36 -12.21 13.16 12.63
CA LEU A 36 -12.95 11.93 12.33
C LEU A 36 -12.87 11.54 10.86
N VAL A 37 -12.89 12.51 9.93
CA VAL A 37 -12.71 12.25 8.50
C VAL A 37 -11.29 11.74 8.23
N LYS A 38 -10.27 12.37 8.81
CA LYS A 38 -8.87 11.92 8.69
C LYS A 38 -8.72 10.49 9.21
N ASP A 39 -9.21 10.21 10.41
CA ASP A 39 -9.11 8.88 11.00
C ASP A 39 -9.82 7.80 10.14
N ARG A 40 -10.99 8.13 9.61
CA ARG A 40 -11.76 7.17 8.82
C ARG A 40 -11.13 6.86 7.45
N TYR A 41 -10.73 7.88 6.71
CA TYR A 41 -10.34 7.75 5.30
C TYR A 41 -8.82 7.70 5.07
N LEU A 42 -8.04 8.37 5.90
CA LEU A 42 -6.58 8.28 5.83
C LEU A 42 -6.11 7.05 6.61
N ASN A 43 -6.17 7.10 7.93
CA ASN A 43 -5.65 6.03 8.80
C ASN A 43 -6.38 4.70 8.55
N GLY A 44 -7.72 4.75 8.55
CA GLY A 44 -8.57 3.58 8.41
C GLY A 44 -8.79 3.10 6.97
N SER A 45 -8.08 3.65 6.00
CA SER A 45 -8.16 3.20 4.61
C SER A 45 -6.84 3.32 3.86
N ILE A 46 -6.42 4.53 3.47
CA ILE A 46 -5.24 4.70 2.59
C ILE A 46 -3.97 4.20 3.27
N ASP A 47 -3.70 4.62 4.51
CA ASP A 47 -2.48 4.26 5.23
C ASP A 47 -2.44 2.77 5.54
N LEU A 48 -3.62 2.17 5.83
CA LEU A 48 -3.74 0.74 6.06
C LEU A 48 -3.33 -0.06 4.81
N LEU A 49 -3.88 0.30 3.64
CA LEU A 49 -3.56 -0.37 2.38
C LEU A 49 -2.09 -0.13 1.98
N LEU A 50 -1.60 1.10 2.13
CA LEU A 50 -0.20 1.44 1.88
C LEU A 50 0.78 0.65 2.76
N SER A 51 0.48 0.55 4.06
CA SER A 51 1.34 -0.16 5.00
C SER A 51 1.48 -1.64 4.66
N GLU A 52 0.39 -2.29 4.22
CA GLU A 52 0.46 -3.69 3.81
C GLU A 52 1.25 -3.86 2.50
N LEU A 53 1.04 -2.98 1.52
CA LEU A 53 1.80 -2.99 0.27
C LEU A 53 3.30 -2.79 0.50
N GLU A 54 3.67 -1.80 1.31
CA GLU A 54 5.06 -1.50 1.63
C GLU A 54 5.71 -2.66 2.40
N SER A 55 5.00 -3.23 3.39
CA SER A 55 5.48 -4.41 4.12
C SER A 55 5.68 -5.60 3.18
N GLY A 56 4.74 -5.85 2.27
CA GLY A 56 4.82 -6.96 1.32
C GLY A 56 5.99 -6.80 0.35
N LEU A 57 6.14 -5.63 -0.27
CA LEU A 57 7.25 -5.33 -1.19
C LEU A 57 8.61 -5.37 -0.49
N SER A 58 8.69 -4.89 0.77
CA SER A 58 9.91 -4.95 1.56
C SER A 58 10.35 -6.40 1.82
N ILE A 59 9.40 -7.27 2.19
CA ILE A 59 9.67 -8.70 2.37
C ILE A 59 10.10 -9.36 1.06
N THR A 60 9.41 -9.08 -0.06
CA THR A 60 9.80 -9.59 -1.38
C THR A 60 11.22 -9.15 -1.75
N SER A 61 11.59 -7.89 -1.49
CA SER A 61 12.95 -7.39 -1.73
C SER A 61 14.00 -8.09 -0.85
N HIS A 62 13.69 -8.36 0.41
CA HIS A 62 14.56 -9.14 1.31
C HIS A 62 14.76 -10.57 0.78
N ASN A 63 13.66 -11.23 0.41
CA ASN A 63 13.68 -12.60 -0.10
C ASN A 63 14.39 -12.70 -1.45
N PHE A 64 14.31 -11.67 -2.30
CA PHE A 64 15.11 -11.55 -3.52
C PHE A 64 16.61 -11.55 -3.20
N CYS A 65 17.05 -10.68 -2.29
CA CYS A 65 18.45 -10.64 -1.86
C CYS A 65 18.92 -12.00 -1.30
N ARG A 66 18.06 -12.67 -0.52
CA ARG A 66 18.37 -14.00 0.03
C ARG A 66 18.49 -15.06 -1.08
N ALA A 67 17.54 -15.10 -2.01
CA ALA A 67 17.57 -16.02 -3.15
C ALA A 67 18.84 -15.83 -3.97
N LEU A 68 19.22 -14.58 -4.29
CA LEU A 68 20.47 -14.29 -5.00
C LEU A 68 21.70 -14.77 -4.24
N ASN A 69 21.74 -14.59 -2.91
CA ASN A 69 22.88 -15.05 -2.11
C ASN A 69 22.99 -16.58 -2.13
N ILE A 70 21.86 -17.30 -2.09
CA ILE A 70 21.84 -18.76 -2.22
C ILE A 70 22.32 -19.18 -3.61
N ILE A 71 21.82 -18.58 -4.69
CA ILE A 71 22.24 -18.91 -6.05
C ILE A 71 23.75 -18.67 -6.23
N LYS A 72 24.28 -17.55 -5.70
CA LYS A 72 25.74 -17.27 -5.69
C LYS A 72 26.52 -18.32 -4.93
N ALA A 73 26.09 -18.64 -3.70
CA ALA A 73 26.76 -19.64 -2.88
C ALA A 73 26.74 -21.02 -3.56
N TYR A 74 25.63 -21.38 -4.20
CA TYR A 74 25.49 -22.62 -4.94
C TYR A 74 26.44 -22.69 -6.16
N ARG A 75 26.57 -21.58 -6.90
CA ARG A 75 27.56 -21.45 -7.98
C ARG A 75 28.99 -21.57 -7.47
N ASP A 76 29.32 -20.86 -6.39
CA ASP A 76 30.72 -20.66 -5.95
C ASP A 76 31.26 -21.83 -5.12
N GLN A 77 30.41 -22.51 -4.34
CA GLN A 77 30.81 -23.62 -3.46
C GLN A 77 30.73 -24.98 -4.16
N GLY A 78 29.95 -25.07 -5.24
CA GLY A 78 29.75 -26.29 -6.00
C GLY A 78 29.32 -27.45 -5.11
N ASP A 79 30.11 -28.53 -5.12
CA ASP A 79 29.78 -29.77 -4.40
C ASP A 79 29.90 -29.64 -2.87
N ASN A 80 30.52 -28.56 -2.38
CA ASN A 80 30.58 -28.24 -0.96
C ASN A 80 29.43 -27.35 -0.49
N PHE A 81 28.43 -27.09 -1.35
CA PHE A 81 27.30 -26.26 -0.98
C PHE A 81 26.48 -26.90 0.15
N ASN A 82 26.22 -26.12 1.19
CA ASN A 82 25.42 -26.59 2.33
C ASN A 82 23.92 -26.47 2.04
N LEU A 83 23.24 -27.62 1.89
CA LEU A 83 21.78 -27.68 1.66
C LEU A 83 20.94 -27.05 2.79
N ASP A 84 21.47 -26.97 4.01
CA ASP A 84 20.76 -26.31 5.11
C ASP A 84 20.57 -24.80 4.86
N GLU A 85 21.37 -24.19 4.00
CA GLU A 85 21.21 -22.78 3.63
C GLU A 85 19.90 -22.51 2.88
N LEU A 86 19.33 -23.51 2.21
CA LEU A 86 18.09 -23.39 1.45
C LEU A 86 16.87 -23.06 2.33
N ASN A 87 16.93 -23.32 3.63
CA ASN A 87 15.81 -23.13 4.55
C ASN A 87 15.97 -21.92 5.48
N LYS A 88 17.06 -21.16 5.35
CA LYS A 88 17.42 -20.09 6.30
C LYS A 88 17.23 -18.70 5.70
N GLY A 89 16.87 -17.75 6.55
CA GLY A 89 16.98 -16.31 6.26
C GLY A 89 15.88 -15.74 5.36
N PHE A 90 14.91 -16.54 4.93
CA PHE A 90 13.70 -16.04 4.28
C PHE A 90 12.70 -15.49 5.31
N MET A 91 11.95 -14.48 4.90
CA MET A 91 10.88 -13.89 5.69
C MET A 91 9.53 -14.37 5.19
N GLU A 92 8.64 -14.71 6.11
CA GLU A 92 7.27 -15.07 5.78
C GLU A 92 6.43 -13.83 5.48
N ILE A 93 5.66 -13.89 4.39
CA ILE A 93 4.65 -12.88 4.08
C ILE A 93 3.39 -13.21 4.86
N LYS A 94 2.88 -12.22 5.60
CA LYS A 94 1.58 -12.34 6.25
C LYS A 94 0.50 -12.50 5.18
N PRO A 95 -0.46 -13.42 5.35
CA PRO A 95 -1.57 -13.55 4.41
C PRO A 95 -2.27 -12.18 4.24
N PRO A 96 -2.55 -11.77 3.00
CA PRO A 96 -3.18 -10.48 2.75
C PRO A 96 -4.53 -10.41 3.45
N GLN A 97 -4.79 -9.30 4.14
CA GLN A 97 -6.05 -9.09 4.81
C GLN A 97 -7.09 -8.56 3.83
N PHE A 98 -8.31 -9.09 3.90
CA PHE A 98 -9.40 -8.61 3.05
C PHE A 98 -9.97 -7.29 3.61
N HIS A 99 -9.32 -6.18 3.28
CA HIS A 99 -9.63 -4.83 3.77
C HIS A 99 -10.87 -4.20 3.09
N GLN A 100 -12.00 -4.90 3.05
CA GLN A 100 -13.22 -4.46 2.34
C GLN A 100 -13.74 -3.09 2.83
N VAL A 101 -13.65 -2.83 4.14
CA VAL A 101 -14.11 -1.56 4.72
C VAL A 101 -13.21 -0.39 4.30
N ALA A 102 -11.89 -0.61 4.26
CA ALA A 102 -10.94 0.37 3.75
C ALA A 102 -11.23 0.64 2.28
N ASN A 103 -11.37 -0.41 1.48
CA ASN A 103 -11.67 -0.29 0.06
C ASN A 103 -12.93 0.56 -0.20
N HIS A 104 -14.06 0.22 0.44
CA HIS A 104 -15.29 0.97 0.26
C HIS A 104 -15.15 2.45 0.63
N ARG A 105 -14.34 2.77 1.65
CA ARG A 105 -14.04 4.17 2.00
C ARG A 105 -13.22 4.87 0.93
N LEU A 106 -12.21 4.20 0.38
CA LEU A 106 -11.41 4.73 -0.71
C LEU A 106 -12.24 4.94 -1.98
N GLN A 107 -13.10 3.98 -2.33
CA GLN A 107 -14.04 4.09 -3.44
C GLN A 107 -14.99 5.30 -3.27
N LEU A 108 -15.52 5.52 -2.07
CA LEU A 108 -16.34 6.71 -1.78
C LEU A 108 -15.54 8.02 -1.92
N LEU A 109 -14.26 8.00 -1.59
CA LEU A 109 -13.38 9.16 -1.64
C LEU A 109 -12.95 9.49 -3.08
N SER A 110 -12.53 8.48 -3.84
CA SER A 110 -12.01 8.62 -5.20
C SER A 110 -13.11 8.60 -6.26
N GLY A 111 -14.26 7.98 -5.97
CA GLY A 111 -15.29 7.68 -6.95
C GLY A 111 -14.89 6.59 -7.96
N SER A 112 -13.84 5.80 -7.68
CA SER A 112 -13.30 4.82 -8.63
C SER A 112 -12.77 3.56 -7.93
N ASP A 113 -13.02 2.40 -8.54
CA ASP A 113 -12.51 1.09 -8.11
C ASP A 113 -11.06 0.84 -8.50
N ILE A 114 -10.43 1.74 -9.27
CA ILE A 114 -9.08 1.56 -9.79
C ILE A 114 -8.04 1.29 -8.69
N PHE A 115 -8.20 1.95 -7.53
CA PHE A 115 -7.31 1.77 -6.38
C PHE A 115 -7.40 0.35 -5.83
N TRP A 116 -8.60 -0.23 -5.83
CA TRP A 116 -8.80 -1.60 -5.38
C TRP A 116 -8.19 -2.60 -6.34
N SER A 117 -8.49 -2.46 -7.62
CA SER A 117 -7.99 -3.38 -8.64
C SER A 117 -6.46 -3.36 -8.69
N THR A 118 -5.85 -2.18 -8.65
CA THR A 118 -4.38 -2.05 -8.62
C THR A 118 -3.75 -2.57 -7.32
N TYR A 119 -4.40 -2.36 -6.17
CA TYR A 119 -3.98 -2.95 -4.91
C TYR A 119 -4.03 -4.49 -4.94
N GLN A 120 -5.11 -5.08 -5.49
CA GLN A 120 -5.23 -6.54 -5.63
C GLN A 120 -4.18 -7.12 -6.59
N LEU A 121 -3.86 -6.40 -7.69
CA LEU A 121 -2.76 -6.76 -8.57
C LEU A 121 -1.43 -6.81 -7.83
N ALA A 122 -1.15 -5.79 -7.00
CA ALA A 122 0.06 -5.74 -6.21
C ALA A 122 0.16 -6.88 -5.19
N LEU A 123 -0.92 -7.19 -4.47
CA LEU A 123 -0.95 -8.32 -3.54
C LEU A 123 -0.73 -9.66 -4.25
N SER A 124 -1.32 -9.83 -5.43
CA SER A 124 -1.16 -11.03 -6.24
C SER A 124 0.29 -11.20 -6.71
N TYR A 125 0.91 -10.10 -7.18
CA TYR A 125 2.33 -10.09 -7.52
C TYR A 125 3.21 -10.40 -6.30
N ILE A 126 2.97 -9.75 -5.15
CA ILE A 126 3.75 -9.98 -3.92
C ILE A 126 3.72 -11.46 -3.54
N SER A 127 2.53 -12.08 -3.56
CA SER A 127 2.38 -13.49 -3.25
C SER A 127 3.11 -14.40 -4.25
N ASN A 128 2.98 -14.11 -5.55
CA ASN A 128 3.60 -14.91 -6.60
C ASN A 128 5.13 -14.78 -6.58
N ALA A 129 5.65 -13.56 -6.60
CA ALA A 129 7.08 -13.28 -6.54
C ALA A 129 7.73 -13.93 -5.30
N ASN A 130 7.04 -13.90 -4.17
CA ASN A 130 7.53 -14.57 -2.97
C ASN A 130 7.56 -16.10 -3.09
N GLY A 131 6.53 -16.71 -3.69
CA GLY A 131 6.50 -18.14 -4.01
C GLY A 131 7.67 -18.54 -4.91
N MET A 132 7.90 -17.76 -5.97
CA MET A 132 9.02 -17.97 -6.89
C MET A 132 10.38 -17.91 -6.19
N LEU A 133 10.61 -16.87 -5.38
CA LEU A 133 11.90 -16.59 -4.73
C LEU A 133 12.22 -17.54 -3.57
N THR A 134 11.20 -17.96 -2.81
CA THR A 134 11.39 -18.74 -1.58
C THR A 134 11.19 -20.24 -1.77
N ALA A 135 10.38 -20.64 -2.76
CA ALA A 135 10.08 -22.03 -3.04
C ALA A 135 10.62 -22.45 -4.41
N GLU A 136 10.11 -21.93 -5.52
CA GLU A 136 10.37 -22.51 -6.86
C GLU A 136 11.87 -22.54 -7.21
N ILE A 137 12.56 -21.41 -7.09
CA ILE A 137 14.01 -21.32 -7.35
C ILE A 137 14.80 -22.24 -6.40
N ILE A 138 14.41 -22.27 -5.14
CA ILE A 138 15.09 -23.02 -4.08
C ILE A 138 14.88 -24.53 -4.25
N ASP A 139 13.69 -24.92 -4.68
CA ASP A 139 13.32 -26.30 -4.96
C ASP A 139 14.06 -26.84 -6.18
N VAL A 140 14.37 -26.01 -7.18
CA VAL A 140 15.24 -26.42 -8.30
C VAL A 140 16.62 -26.84 -7.77
N ILE A 141 17.22 -26.04 -6.89
CA ILE A 141 18.53 -26.38 -6.29
C ILE A 141 18.40 -27.66 -5.45
N ARG A 142 17.37 -27.73 -4.59
CA ARG A 142 17.11 -28.90 -3.73
C ARG A 142 16.94 -30.16 -4.55
N MET A 143 16.13 -30.13 -5.61
CA MET A 143 15.86 -31.28 -6.46
C MET A 143 17.11 -31.69 -7.24
N LYS A 144 17.94 -30.74 -7.69
CA LYS A 144 19.19 -31.05 -8.39
C LYS A 144 20.19 -31.81 -7.52
N GLU A 145 20.28 -31.45 -6.24
CA GLU A 145 21.25 -32.04 -5.31
C GLU A 145 20.74 -33.31 -4.60
N THR A 146 19.42 -33.47 -4.48
CA THR A 146 18.81 -34.62 -3.75
C THR A 146 18.15 -35.66 -4.66
N THR A 147 17.93 -35.36 -5.95
CA THR A 147 17.24 -36.25 -6.88
C THR A 147 17.88 -36.26 -8.26
N ASP A 148 17.77 -37.38 -8.99
CA ASP A 148 18.22 -37.49 -10.39
C ASP A 148 17.22 -36.91 -11.41
N ARG A 149 16.24 -36.13 -10.96
CA ARG A 149 15.19 -35.58 -11.82
C ARG A 149 15.70 -34.44 -12.70
N ILE A 150 16.69 -33.68 -12.22
CA ILE A 150 17.30 -32.57 -12.95
C ILE A 150 18.66 -33.01 -13.48
N ARG A 151 18.69 -33.35 -14.77
CA ARG A 151 19.91 -33.81 -15.47
C ARG A 151 20.79 -32.68 -15.99
N LEU A 152 20.27 -31.45 -16.03
CA LEU A 152 21.03 -30.27 -16.47
C LEU A 152 22.22 -30.02 -15.54
N ASP A 153 23.34 -29.58 -16.10
CA ASP A 153 24.51 -29.20 -15.33
C ASP A 153 24.22 -27.97 -14.46
N ARG A 154 24.95 -27.87 -13.34
CA ARG A 154 24.80 -26.76 -12.37
C ARG A 154 24.86 -25.41 -13.07
N ASP A 155 25.88 -25.18 -13.90
CA ASP A 155 26.08 -23.91 -14.61
C ASP A 155 24.92 -23.54 -15.54
N ALA A 156 24.25 -24.53 -16.13
CA ALA A 156 23.09 -24.31 -16.99
C ALA A 156 21.83 -23.90 -16.21
N LEU A 157 21.80 -24.10 -14.89
CA LEU A 157 20.68 -23.69 -14.02
C LEU A 157 20.90 -22.31 -13.40
N ILE A 158 22.15 -21.90 -13.18
CA ILE A 158 22.49 -20.66 -12.47
C ILE A 158 21.91 -19.43 -13.17
N GLU A 159 22.18 -19.27 -14.47
CA GLU A 159 21.77 -18.06 -15.20
C GLU A 159 20.23 -17.91 -15.29
N PRO A 160 19.45 -18.96 -15.62
CA PRO A 160 17.98 -18.88 -15.55
C PRO A 160 17.46 -18.49 -14.18
N MET A 161 18.02 -19.03 -13.09
CA MET A 161 17.60 -18.68 -11.72
C MET A 161 17.91 -17.22 -11.38
N PHE A 162 19.08 -16.72 -11.78
CA PHE A 162 19.43 -15.30 -11.61
C PHE A 162 18.48 -14.39 -12.39
N GLN A 163 18.23 -14.73 -13.65
CA GLN A 163 17.37 -13.93 -14.50
C GLN A 163 15.94 -13.91 -13.97
N GLU A 164 15.42 -15.05 -13.51
CA GLU A 164 14.08 -15.11 -12.95
C GLU A 164 13.98 -14.31 -11.64
N ALA A 165 14.92 -14.48 -10.72
CA ALA A 165 14.96 -13.67 -9.48
C ALA A 165 15.01 -12.17 -9.80
N ARG A 166 15.80 -11.78 -10.80
CA ARG A 166 15.91 -10.38 -11.25
C ARG A 166 14.63 -9.88 -11.89
N ASN A 167 13.98 -10.67 -12.75
CA ASN A 167 12.68 -10.33 -13.35
C ASN A 167 11.65 -10.04 -12.26
N GLN A 168 11.59 -10.90 -11.24
CA GLN A 168 10.68 -10.70 -10.11
C GLN A 168 10.97 -9.38 -9.38
N HIS A 169 12.24 -9.06 -9.11
CA HIS A 169 12.59 -7.79 -8.47
C HIS A 169 12.28 -6.57 -9.34
N GLU A 170 12.57 -6.62 -10.64
CA GLU A 170 12.33 -5.53 -11.57
C GLU A 170 10.84 -5.22 -11.74
N LEU A 171 9.98 -6.26 -11.78
CA LEU A 171 8.53 -6.11 -11.78
C LEU A 171 8.01 -5.42 -10.52
N GLY A 172 8.68 -5.60 -9.37
CA GLY A 172 8.32 -4.96 -8.10
C GLY A 172 8.36 -3.44 -8.14
N PHE A 173 9.28 -2.85 -8.90
CA PHE A 173 9.37 -1.38 -9.04
C PHE A 173 8.15 -0.76 -9.71
N LYS A 174 7.40 -1.52 -10.52
CA LYS A 174 6.13 -1.03 -11.09
C LYS A 174 5.15 -0.64 -9.99
N TYR A 175 5.08 -1.43 -8.92
CA TYR A 175 4.17 -1.19 -7.80
C TYR A 175 4.61 -0.04 -6.89
N SER A 176 5.87 0.39 -6.94
CA SER A 176 6.32 1.63 -6.29
C SER A 176 5.62 2.87 -6.85
N LYS A 177 5.27 2.87 -8.15
CA LYS A 177 4.48 3.97 -8.76
C LYS A 177 3.09 4.04 -8.18
N MET A 178 2.46 2.89 -7.92
CA MET A 178 1.15 2.82 -7.28
C MET A 178 1.20 3.39 -5.86
N ILE A 179 2.23 3.07 -5.06
CA ILE A 179 2.41 3.66 -3.71
C ILE A 179 2.44 5.19 -3.79
N HIS A 180 3.16 5.74 -4.77
CA HIS A 180 3.21 7.19 -4.98
C HIS A 180 1.81 7.78 -5.29
N GLN A 181 1.01 7.09 -6.11
CA GLN A 181 -0.36 7.50 -6.41
C GLN A 181 -1.26 7.52 -5.16
N PHE A 182 -1.15 6.51 -4.29
CA PHE A 182 -1.87 6.48 -3.02
C PHE A 182 -1.43 7.62 -2.08
N GLN A 183 -0.12 7.91 -2.02
CA GLN A 183 0.43 9.01 -1.22
C GLN A 183 -0.08 10.38 -1.68
N ILE A 184 -0.28 10.60 -2.99
CA ILE A 184 -0.88 11.86 -3.47
C ILE A 184 -2.30 12.04 -2.90
N ILE A 185 -3.10 10.97 -2.85
CA ILE A 185 -4.45 11.02 -2.27
C ILE A 185 -4.39 11.28 -0.76
N ALA A 186 -3.46 10.63 -0.06
CA ALA A 186 -3.21 10.86 1.36
C ALA A 186 -2.87 12.34 1.63
N ASP A 187 -1.88 12.89 0.92
CA ASP A 187 -1.45 14.28 1.02
C ASP A 187 -2.61 15.26 0.75
N LEU A 188 -3.44 14.98 -0.26
CA LEU A 188 -4.61 15.79 -0.56
C LEU A 188 -5.62 15.76 0.59
N LEU A 189 -5.83 14.61 1.22
CA LEU A 189 -6.71 14.52 2.40
C LEU A 189 -6.15 15.31 3.58
N GLU A 190 -4.84 15.24 3.82
CA GLU A 190 -4.21 15.92 4.95
C GLU A 190 -4.26 17.45 4.82
N ARG A 191 -3.97 17.96 3.62
CA ARG A 191 -3.88 19.41 3.35
C ARG A 191 -5.24 20.10 3.30
N ASN A 192 -6.31 19.37 3.02
CA ASN A 192 -7.65 19.95 2.91
C ASN A 192 -8.42 19.77 4.21
N GLU A 193 -8.93 20.85 4.80
CA GLU A 193 -9.92 20.78 5.90
C GLU A 193 -11.23 20.14 5.39
N MET A 194 -11.24 18.82 5.44
CA MET A 194 -12.32 17.96 4.98
C MET A 194 -13.41 17.84 6.05
N SER A 195 -14.65 17.88 5.57
CA SER A 195 -15.88 17.58 6.32
C SER A 195 -16.62 16.48 5.56
N PHE A 196 -17.55 15.75 6.19
CA PHE A 196 -18.25 14.65 5.51
C PHE A 196 -18.99 15.13 4.26
N LYS A 197 -19.56 16.34 4.30
CA LYS A 197 -20.23 16.97 3.15
C LYS A 197 -19.32 17.25 1.96
N LYS A 198 -18.01 17.34 2.17
CA LYS A 198 -17.02 17.66 1.12
C LYS A 198 -16.40 16.41 0.51
N ILE A 199 -16.69 15.21 1.01
CA ILE A 199 -16.15 13.96 0.47
C ILE A 199 -16.59 13.75 -0.98
N GLU A 200 -17.85 14.04 -1.29
CA GLU A 200 -18.35 13.98 -2.68
C GLU A 200 -17.68 15.00 -3.59
N TYR A 201 -17.23 16.14 -3.05
CA TYR A 201 -16.47 17.12 -3.83
C TYR A 201 -15.01 16.69 -4.02
N PHE A 202 -14.45 15.91 -3.08
CA PHE A 202 -13.06 15.45 -3.14
C PHE A 202 -12.76 14.67 -4.44
N ARG A 203 -13.62 13.75 -4.86
CA ARG A 203 -13.46 13.00 -6.12
C ARG A 203 -13.44 13.87 -7.38
N THR A 204 -13.94 15.11 -7.30
CA THR A 204 -13.97 16.05 -8.43
C THR A 204 -12.70 16.88 -8.53
N LYS A 205 -11.78 16.79 -7.56
CA LYS A 205 -10.50 17.50 -7.59
C LYS A 205 -9.65 17.02 -8.78
N PRO A 206 -9.04 17.94 -9.56
CA PRO A 206 -8.21 17.58 -10.71
C PRO A 206 -7.11 16.59 -10.38
N GLU A 207 -6.50 16.70 -9.20
CA GLU A 207 -5.44 15.82 -8.74
C GLU A 207 -5.94 14.37 -8.53
N VAL A 208 -7.16 14.19 -8.01
CA VAL A 208 -7.76 12.85 -7.83
C VAL A 208 -8.04 12.21 -9.19
N ILE A 209 -8.60 12.98 -10.13
CA ILE A 209 -8.86 12.53 -11.50
C ILE A 209 -7.54 12.17 -12.20
N GLN A 210 -6.50 12.98 -12.01
CA GLN A 210 -5.17 12.73 -12.58
C GLN A 210 -4.56 11.44 -12.04
N VAL A 211 -4.64 11.20 -10.72
CA VAL A 211 -4.17 9.97 -10.10
C VAL A 211 -4.91 8.74 -10.67
N ILE A 212 -6.23 8.82 -10.80
CA ILE A 212 -7.04 7.75 -11.39
C ILE A 212 -6.58 7.45 -12.81
N ASN A 213 -6.41 8.48 -13.64
CA ASN A 213 -5.95 8.32 -15.03
C ASN A 213 -4.52 7.75 -15.10
N MET A 214 -3.64 8.14 -14.18
CA MET A 214 -2.28 7.60 -14.08
C MET A 214 -2.31 6.12 -13.73
N LEU A 215 -3.10 5.71 -12.74
CA LEU A 215 -3.26 4.30 -12.38
C LEU A 215 -3.85 3.48 -13.53
N GLN A 216 -4.89 3.99 -14.20
CA GLN A 216 -5.48 3.32 -15.37
C GLN A 216 -4.47 3.15 -16.51
N LYS A 217 -3.64 4.16 -16.75
CA LYS A 217 -2.61 4.11 -17.79
C LYS A 217 -1.46 3.16 -17.43
N ASP A 218 -0.97 3.22 -16.19
CA ASP A 218 0.20 2.45 -15.77
C ASP A 218 -0.09 0.94 -15.62
N PHE A 219 -1.36 0.58 -15.41
CA PHE A 219 -1.82 -0.80 -15.19
C PHE A 219 -2.83 -1.27 -16.23
N SER A 220 -2.92 -0.62 -17.39
CA SER A 220 -3.93 -0.93 -18.41
C SER A 220 -3.95 -2.40 -18.82
N ASP A 221 -2.77 -2.97 -19.04
CA ASP A 221 -2.62 -4.32 -19.57
C ASP A 221 -3.07 -5.36 -18.54
N GLU A 222 -2.64 -5.20 -17.29
CA GLU A 222 -3.02 -6.10 -16.20
C GLU A 222 -4.52 -6.00 -15.86
N LEU A 223 -5.10 -4.81 -15.96
CA LEU A 223 -6.53 -4.61 -15.71
C LEU A 223 -7.38 -5.30 -16.78
N ILE A 224 -6.97 -5.21 -18.05
CA ILE A 224 -7.64 -5.92 -19.15
C ILE A 224 -7.57 -7.43 -18.92
N ASP A 225 -6.44 -7.94 -18.45
CA ASP A 225 -6.28 -9.38 -18.22
C ASP A 225 -7.07 -9.87 -16.99
N LEU A 226 -7.21 -9.05 -15.95
CA LEU A 226 -8.13 -9.31 -14.84
C LEU A 226 -9.59 -9.38 -15.31
N GLU A 227 -10.01 -8.46 -16.17
CA GLU A 227 -11.38 -8.45 -16.71
C GLU A 227 -11.71 -9.68 -17.54
N LYS A 228 -10.73 -10.22 -18.29
CA LYS A 228 -10.91 -11.46 -19.05
C LYS A 228 -10.95 -12.72 -18.18
N ALA A 229 -10.34 -12.66 -17.00
CA ALA A 229 -10.27 -13.78 -16.07
C ALA A 229 -11.50 -13.90 -15.15
N ALA A 230 -12.32 -12.85 -15.07
CA ALA A 230 -13.56 -12.78 -14.29
C ALA A 230 -14.78 -13.29 -15.09
#